data_AF-A0A7X7WXN5-F1
#
_entry.id   AF-A0A7X7WXN5-F1
#
_cell.length_a   1.000
_cell.length_b   1.000
_cell.length_c   1.000
_cell.angle_alpha   90.00
_cell.angle_beta   90.00
_cell.angle_gamma   90.00
#
_symmetry.space_group_name_H-M   'P 1'
#
loop_
_entity.id
_entity.type
_entity.pdbx_description
1 polymer ?
#
loop_
_entity_poly.entity_id
_entity_poly.type
_entity_poly.pdbx_seq_one_letter_code
_entity_poly.pdbx_strand_id
1 'polypeptide(L)' 'MRNLITIVFLLLSFSISFAFTSDQDEGAGILWRVSGNGLKSDSYILGTIHTVPISFLDSLKGFSEVWAQVTQ' A
#
# COMPACT_ATOMS: atom_id res chain seq x y z
N MET A 1 -7.67 -40.71 23.26
CA MET A 1 -6.46 -39.90 23.02
C MET A 1 -6.19 -39.63 21.54
N ARG A 2 -6.34 -40.63 20.65
CA ARG A 2 -6.16 -40.47 19.19
C ARG A 2 -7.00 -39.34 18.57
N ASN A 3 -8.28 -39.29 18.92
CA ASN A 3 -9.26 -38.30 18.46
C ASN A 3 -9.00 -36.91 19.02
N LEU A 4 -8.45 -36.81 20.24
CA LEU A 4 -8.07 -35.54 20.85
C LEU A 4 -6.87 -34.92 20.13
N ILE A 5 -5.88 -35.74 19.78
CA ILE A 5 -4.71 -35.31 19.00
C ILE A 5 -5.15 -34.79 17.62
N THR A 6 -6.06 -35.50 16.96
CA THR A 6 -6.62 -35.05 15.66
C THR A 6 -7.35 -33.71 15.77
N ILE A 7 -8.16 -33.52 16.83
CA ILE A 7 -8.88 -32.25 17.05
C ILE A 7 -7.90 -31.10 17.33
N VAL A 8 -6.87 -31.32 18.15
CA VAL A 8 -5.84 -30.31 18.44
C VAL A 8 -5.07 -29.95 17.16
N PHE A 9 -4.75 -30.92 16.31
CA PHE A 9 -4.06 -30.68 15.04
C PHE A 9 -4.91 -29.88 14.04
N LEU A 10 -6.22 -30.15 13.97
CA LEU A 10 -7.17 -29.40 13.15
C LEU A 10 -7.33 -27.95 13.63
N LEU A 11 -7.43 -27.73 14.96
CA LEU A 11 -7.52 -26.39 15.54
C LEU A 11 -6.22 -25.59 15.33
N LEU A 12 -5.06 -26.22 15.46
CA LEU A 12 -3.77 -25.58 15.21
C LEU A 12 -3.61 -25.18 13.74
N SER A 13 -4.06 -26.03 12.81
CA SER A 13 -4.04 -25.75 11.37
C SER A 13 -5.01 -24.62 10.97
N PHE A 14 -6.16 -24.51 11.65
CA PHE A 14 -7.13 -23.44 11.41
C PHE A 14 -6.61 -22.07 11.86
N SER A 15 -5.88 -22.00 12.98
CA SER A 15 -5.28 -20.76 13.48
C SER A 15 -4.17 -20.20 12.59
N ILE A 16 -3.42 -21.06 11.88
CA ILE A 16 -2.36 -20.62 10.96
C ILE A 16 -2.93 -19.92 9.72
N SER A 17 -4.12 -20.30 9.27
CA SER A 17 -4.80 -19.67 8.12
C SER A 17 -5.32 -18.26 8.41
N PHE A 18 -5.45 -17.85 9.67
CA PHE A 18 -5.93 -16.52 10.06
C PHE A 18 -4.81 -15.47 10.20
N ALA A 19 -3.55 -15.91 10.29
CA ALA A 19 -2.39 -15.01 10.44
C ALA A 19 -1.88 -14.42 9.11
N PHE A 20 -2.54 -14.73 7.99
CA PHE A 20 -2.20 -14.25 6.65
C PHE A 20 -3.22 -13.23 6.12
N THR A 21 -3.79 -12.38 6.98
CA THR A 21 -4.18 -11.05 6.53
C THR A 21 -2.92 -10.20 6.60
N SER A 22 -2.06 -10.32 5.58
CA SER A 22 -1.17 -9.21 5.28
C SER A 22 -2.04 -7.96 5.30
N ASP A 23 -1.61 -6.89 5.96
CA ASP A 23 -2.08 -5.54 5.64
C ASP A 23 -2.00 -5.42 4.11
N GLN A 24 -3.10 -5.74 3.43
CA GLN A 24 -3.38 -5.16 2.15
C GLN A 24 -3.70 -3.75 2.54
N ASP A 25 -2.62 -2.97 2.67
CA ASP A 25 -2.68 -1.57 2.40
C ASP A 25 -3.22 -1.52 0.97
N GLU A 26 -4.56 -1.51 0.84
CA GLU A 26 -5.31 -1.25 -0.38
C GLU A 26 -5.08 0.22 -0.80
N GLY A 27 -3.86 0.73 -0.60
CA GLY A 27 -3.35 1.92 -1.22
C GLY A 27 -3.36 1.65 -2.70
N ALA A 28 -4.47 2.01 -3.35
CA ALA A 28 -4.53 2.21 -4.79
C ALA A 28 -3.23 2.93 -5.20
N GLY A 29 -2.35 2.19 -5.86
CA GLY A 29 -0.90 2.42 -5.94
C GLY A 29 -0.46 3.60 -6.81
N ILE A 30 -1.04 4.76 -6.57
CA ILE A 30 -0.68 6.00 -7.28
C ILE A 30 0.52 6.66 -6.61
N LEU A 31 0.62 6.66 -5.29
CA LEU A 31 1.71 7.33 -4.56
C LEU A 31 2.61 6.31 -3.86
N TRP A 32 3.87 6.25 -4.28
CA TRP A 32 4.90 5.40 -3.69
C TRP A 32 5.78 6.23 -2.77
N ARG A 33 5.73 5.94 -1.47
CA ARG A 33 6.57 6.63 -0.47
C ARG A 33 8.03 6.21 -0.59
N VAL A 34 8.92 7.18 -0.62
CA VAL A 34 10.38 7.03 -0.59
C VAL A 34 10.90 7.71 0.66
N SER A 35 11.58 6.96 1.53
CA SER A 35 12.07 7.42 2.83
C SER A 35 13.46 6.85 3.15
N GLY A 36 14.21 7.47 4.06
CA GLY A 36 15.53 7.00 4.50
C GLY A 36 16.70 7.58 3.68
N ASN A 37 17.85 6.91 3.71
CA ASN A 37 19.08 7.29 2.99
C ASN A 37 19.49 8.79 3.13
N GLY A 38 19.29 9.38 4.30
CA GLY A 38 19.62 10.79 4.57
C GLY A 38 18.65 11.81 3.97
N LEU A 39 17.48 11.39 3.47
CA LEU A 39 16.42 12.32 3.05
C LEU A 39 15.97 13.20 4.21
N LYS A 40 15.81 14.51 3.94
CA LYS A 40 15.34 15.50 4.93
C LYS A 40 13.87 15.28 5.32
N SER A 41 13.09 14.69 4.43
CA SER A 41 11.68 14.34 4.62
C SER A 41 11.32 13.22 3.65
N ASP A 42 10.23 12.51 3.95
CA ASP A 42 9.64 11.55 3.01
C ASP A 42 9.30 12.24 1.68
N SER A 43 9.47 11.49 0.59
CA SER A 43 9.11 11.89 -0.77
C SER A 43 8.12 10.89 -1.34
N TYR A 44 7.40 11.27 -2.39
CA TYR A 44 6.40 10.41 -3.01
C TYR A 44 6.56 10.42 -4.53
N ILE A 45 6.54 9.24 -5.15
CA ILE A 45 6.52 9.07 -6.60
C ILE A 45 5.08 8.82 -7.04
N LEU A 46 4.63 9.63 -7.99
CA LEU A 46 3.33 9.44 -8.64
C LEU A 46 3.47 8.43 -9.79
N GLY A 47 2.87 7.25 -9.64
CA GLY A 47 2.83 6.20 -10.66
C GLY A 47 1.72 6.40 -11.70
N THR A 48 1.73 5.57 -12.74
CA THR A 48 0.69 5.56 -13.78
C THR A 48 -0.49 4.70 -13.36
N ILE A 49 -1.72 5.19 -13.55
CA ILE A 49 -2.95 4.44 -13.26
C ILE A 49 -4.02 4.72 -14.31
N HIS A 50 -4.65 3.67 -14.83
CA HIS A 50 -5.68 3.78 -15.87
C HIS A 50 -7.10 3.97 -15.31
N THR A 51 -7.31 3.64 -14.04
CA THR A 51 -8.63 3.60 -13.40
C THR A 51 -8.96 4.86 -12.62
N VAL A 52 -7.99 5.78 -12.47
CA VAL A 52 -8.18 7.02 -11.71
C VAL A 52 -8.27 8.18 -12.68
N PRO A 53 -9.29 9.05 -12.53
CA PRO A 53 -9.46 10.19 -13.41
C PRO A 53 -8.30 11.18 -13.26
N ILE A 54 -7.94 11.87 -14.34
CA ILE A 54 -6.91 12.91 -14.34
C ILE A 54 -7.21 14.00 -13.31
N SER A 55 -8.48 14.28 -13.02
CA SER A 55 -8.92 15.23 -11.99
C SER A 55 -8.44 14.88 -10.56
N PHE A 56 -7.93 13.68 -10.34
CA PHE A 56 -7.21 13.36 -9.10
C PHE A 56 -6.02 14.29 -8.88
N LEU A 57 -5.32 14.69 -9.94
CA LEU A 57 -4.18 15.60 -9.84
C LEU A 57 -4.59 16.97 -9.29
N ASP A 58 -5.83 17.41 -9.55
CA ASP A 58 -6.37 18.66 -9.01
C ASP A 58 -6.58 18.61 -7.49
N SER A 59 -6.71 17.40 -6.91
CA SER A 59 -6.79 17.21 -5.46
C SER A 59 -5.44 17.36 -4.75
N LEU A 60 -4.34 17.26 -5.51
CA LEU A 60 -2.99 17.39 -4.98
C LEU A 60 -2.64 18.87 -4.85
N LYS A 61 -2.62 19.36 -3.61
CA LYS A 61 -2.25 20.74 -3.30
C LYS A 61 -0.88 21.10 -3.88
N GLY A 62 -0.84 22.12 -4.73
CA GLY A 62 0.40 22.63 -5.32
C GLY A 62 0.84 21.92 -6.61
N PHE A 63 0.07 20.93 -7.10
CA PHE A 63 0.47 20.16 -8.28
C PHE A 63 0.58 21.04 -9.53
N SER A 64 -0.41 21.89 -9.79
CA SER A 64 -0.42 22.78 -10.96
C SER A 64 0.78 23.73 -11.00
N GLU A 65 1.10 24.33 -9.85
CA GLU A 65 2.22 25.26 -9.70
C GLU A 65 3.57 24.58 -9.93
N VAL A 66 3.77 23.38 -9.37
CA VAL A 66 4.99 22.60 -9.54
C VAL A 66 5.12 22.08 -10.98
N TRP A 67 4.02 21.59 -11.57
CA TRP A 67 3.99 21.11 -12.94
C TRP A 67 4.44 22.19 -13.93
N ALA A 68 3.89 23.41 -13.79
CA ALA A 68 4.26 24.55 -14.61
C ALA A 68 5.75 24.93 -14.52
N GLN A 69 6.42 24.65 -13.40
CA GLN A 69 7.86 24.92 -13.23
C GLN A 69 8.75 23.90 -13.96
N VAL A 70 8.27 22.68 -14.18
CA VAL A 70 9.10 21.56 -14.69
C VAL A 70 8.85 21.22 -16.17
N THR A 71 7.76 21.69 -16.77
CA THR A 71 7.41 21.42 -18.18
C THR A 71 7.70 22.57 -19.14
N GLN A 72 8.92 23.13 -19.12
CA GLN A 72 9.34 24.14 -20.10
C GLN A 72 9.30 23.64 -21.55
#